data_AF-A0A951T143-F1
#
_entry.id   AF-A0A951T143-F1
#
_cell.length_a   1.000
_cell.length_b   1.000
_cell.length_c   1.000
_cell.angle_alpha   90.00
_cell.angle_beta   90.00
_cell.angle_gamma   90.00
#
_symmetry.space_group_name_H-M   'P 1'
#
loop_
_entity.id
_entity.type
_entity.pdbx_description
1 polymer ?
#
loop_
_entity_poly.entity_id
_entity_poly.type
_entity_poly.pdbx_seq_one_letter_code
_entity_poly.pdbx_strand_id
1 'polypeptide(L)'
;MKNFLIGILLLPALVGALVIYHTLVAEKPGPAGEELTNRIARVELVWLAMNKPKLFFEQFPQLAMDVEERHGLDERQMLRSDAFDPEFFVERNPAVVVEMVRDRELVGRYWLTHLEECRPSAPAFDVMSYLKRNPDVQAAYGGDCRLATIHWVKWGKREGRDGSPEPRG
;
A
#
# COMPACT_ATOMS: atom_id res chain seq x y z
N MET A 1 15.26 -21.79 -28.34
CA MET A 1 14.49 -21.59 -27.09
C MET A 1 15.35 -21.52 -25.82
N LYS A 2 16.39 -22.36 -25.67
CA LYS A 2 17.25 -22.36 -24.45
C LYS A 2 17.99 -21.03 -24.19
N ASN A 3 18.45 -20.35 -25.24
CA ASN A 3 19.19 -19.08 -25.10
C ASN A 3 18.29 -17.87 -24.77
N PHE A 4 16.98 -17.97 -25.01
CA PHE A 4 16.02 -16.89 -24.72
C PHE A 4 15.61 -16.87 -23.24
N LEU A 5 15.52 -18.06 -22.61
CA LEU A 5 15.24 -18.21 -21.18
C LEU A 5 16.41 -17.80 -20.27
N ILE A 6 17.65 -17.99 -20.73
CA ILE A 6 18.85 -17.55 -19.99
C ILE A 6 18.90 -16.02 -19.91
N GLY A 7 18.45 -15.31 -20.95
CA GLY A 7 18.36 -13.85 -20.94
C GLY A 7 17.39 -13.29 -19.89
N ILE A 8 16.24 -13.96 -19.68
CA ILE A 8 15.19 -13.52 -18.73
C ILE A 8 15.62 -13.75 -17.27
N LEU A 9 16.41 -14.79 -17.00
CA LEU A 9 16.91 -15.09 -15.65
C LEU A 9 18.14 -14.25 -15.25
N LEU A 10 18.98 -13.87 -16.22
CA LEU A 10 20.19 -13.10 -15.94
C LEU A 10 19.95 -11.58 -15.94
N LEU A 11 18.91 -11.08 -16.62
CA LEU A 11 18.62 -9.65 -16.67
C LEU A 11 18.37 -9.02 -15.28
N PRO A 12 17.54 -9.62 -14.40
CA PRO A 12 17.30 -9.06 -13.06
C PRO A 12 18.56 -9.07 -12.19
N ALA A 13 19.41 -10.10 -12.33
CA ALA A 13 20.69 -10.19 -11.63
C ALA A 13 21.70 -9.15 -12.16
N LEU A 14 21.72 -8.89 -13.47
CA LEU A 14 22.54 -7.86 -14.11
C LEU A 14 22.07 -6.46 -13.75
N VAL A 15 20.76 -6.20 -13.73
CA VAL A 15 20.18 -4.92 -13.29
C VAL A 15 20.45 -4.73 -11.79
N GLY A 16 20.27 -5.78 -10.98
CA GLY A 16 20.62 -5.76 -9.56
C GLY A 16 22.11 -5.46 -9.34
N ALA A 17 23.01 -6.12 -10.08
CA ALA A 17 24.44 -5.86 -10.02
C ALA A 17 24.81 -4.46 -10.52
N LEU A 18 24.12 -3.92 -11.53
CA LEU A 18 24.32 -2.56 -12.06
C LEU A 18 23.86 -1.49 -11.07
N VAL A 19 22.71 -1.71 -10.41
CA VAL A 19 22.20 -0.86 -9.34
C VAL A 19 23.14 -0.90 -8.13
N ILE A 20 23.60 -2.08 -7.74
CA ILE A 20 24.64 -2.27 -6.71
C ILE A 20 25.93 -1.56 -7.11
N TYR A 21 26.39 -1.66 -8.35
CA TYR A 21 27.60 -0.99 -8.83
C TYR A 21 27.46 0.54 -8.79
N HIS A 22 26.36 1.10 -9.29
CA HIS A 22 26.14 2.56 -9.25
C HIS A 22 25.89 3.10 -7.84
N THR A 23 25.43 2.26 -6.91
CA THR A 23 25.23 2.66 -5.50
C THR A 23 26.46 2.41 -4.62
N LEU A 24 27.33 1.46 -4.98
CA LEU A 24 28.47 1.04 -4.15
C LEU A 24 29.86 1.38 -4.72
N VAL A 25 30.01 1.60 -6.03
CA VAL A 25 31.32 1.71 -6.70
C VAL A 25 31.53 3.05 -7.40
N ALA A 26 30.48 3.69 -7.92
CA ALA A 26 30.61 5.00 -8.55
C ALA A 26 30.81 6.11 -7.50
N GLU A 27 32.07 6.46 -7.22
CA GLU A 27 32.40 7.66 -6.47
C GLU A 27 31.93 8.89 -7.25
N LYS A 28 30.95 9.61 -6.70
CA LYS A 28 30.65 10.98 -7.13
C LYS A 28 31.29 11.91 -6.13
N PRO A 29 32.19 12.82 -6.54
CA PRO A 29 32.72 13.82 -5.64
C PRO A 29 31.56 14.67 -5.13
N GLY A 30 31.52 14.90 -3.81
CA GLY A 30 30.62 15.90 -3.23
C GLY A 30 30.94 17.29 -3.79
N PRO A 31 30.03 18.27 -3.64
CA PRO A 31 30.21 19.63 -4.17
C PRO A 31 31.47 20.36 -3.65
N ALA A 32 32.16 19.80 -2.64
CA ALA A 32 33.42 20.31 -2.09
C ALA A 32 34.55 19.25 -1.99
N GLY A 33 34.40 18.06 -2.59
CA GLY A 33 35.49 17.06 -2.66
C GLY A 33 35.74 16.24 -1.39
N GLU A 34 34.83 16.18 -0.42
CA GLU A 34 34.97 15.31 0.76
C GLU A 34 34.53 13.85 0.51
N GLU A 35 35.24 12.89 1.13
CA GLU A 35 34.97 11.46 1.09
C GLU A 35 33.90 11.08 2.13
N LEU A 36 32.74 10.60 1.68
CA LEU A 36 31.68 10.18 2.60
C LEU A 36 32.01 8.80 3.23
N THR A 37 32.46 8.81 4.47
CA THR A 37 32.60 7.63 5.34
C THR A 37 31.24 6.99 5.64
N ASN A 38 30.68 6.17 4.74
CA ASN A 38 29.54 5.31 5.10
C ASN A 38 29.25 4.15 4.14
N ARG A 39 30.25 3.30 3.85
CA ARG A 39 30.07 2.07 3.04
C ARG A 39 29.70 0.83 3.89
N ILE A 40 30.21 0.70 5.11
CA ILE A 40 29.97 -0.46 5.99
C ILE A 40 28.60 -0.37 6.69
N ALA A 41 28.22 0.81 7.20
CA ALA A 41 26.94 1.01 7.87
C ALA A 41 25.72 0.66 6.99
N ARG A 42 25.84 0.85 5.66
CA ARG A 42 24.74 0.58 4.71
C ARG A 42 24.49 -0.91 4.50
N VAL A 43 25.52 -1.75 4.55
CA VAL A 43 25.37 -3.21 4.42
C VAL A 43 24.81 -3.81 5.71
N GLU A 44 25.28 -3.32 6.86
CA GLU A 44 24.76 -3.73 8.17
C GLU A 44 23.30 -3.32 8.37
N LEU A 45 22.90 -2.13 7.90
CA LEU A 45 21.50 -1.69 7.90
C LEU A 45 20.59 -2.61 7.08
N VAL A 46 21.02 -2.99 5.88
CA VAL A 46 20.25 -3.91 5.03
C VAL A 46 20.17 -5.30 5.66
N TRP A 47 21.29 -5.79 6.21
CA TRP A 47 21.30 -7.07 6.92
C TRP A 47 20.40 -7.04 8.18
N LEU A 48 20.44 -5.97 8.96
CA LEU A 48 19.63 -5.77 10.16
C LEU A 48 18.14 -5.69 9.80
N ALA A 49 17.78 -4.97 8.74
CA ALA A 49 16.40 -4.91 8.22
C ALA A 49 15.88 -6.30 7.81
N MET A 50 16.71 -7.11 7.16
CA MET A 50 16.31 -8.43 6.66
C MET A 50 16.27 -9.52 7.75
N ASN A 51 17.17 -9.47 8.74
CA ASN A 51 17.38 -10.59 9.67
C ASN A 51 16.98 -10.28 11.12
N LYS A 52 16.83 -9.00 11.49
CA LYS A 52 16.41 -8.57 12.84
C LYS A 52 15.44 -7.38 12.76
N PRO A 53 14.27 -7.54 12.11
CA PRO A 53 13.37 -6.43 11.80
C PRO A 53 12.89 -5.67 13.04
N LYS A 54 12.61 -6.36 14.16
CA LYS A 54 12.22 -5.70 15.41
C LYS A 54 13.28 -4.71 15.91
N LEU A 55 14.55 -5.13 15.95
CA LEU A 55 15.66 -4.29 16.40
C LEU A 55 15.95 -3.16 15.40
N PHE A 56 15.80 -3.43 14.10
CA PHE A 56 15.92 -2.40 13.06
C PHE A 56 14.92 -1.27 13.29
N PHE A 57 13.66 -1.59 13.57
CA PHE A 57 12.62 -0.59 13.81
C PHE A 57 12.73 0.09 15.17
N GLU A 58 13.24 -0.58 16.20
CA GLU A 58 13.60 0.06 17.48
C GLU A 58 14.72 1.11 17.32
N GLN A 59 15.68 0.85 16.44
CA GLN A 59 16.85 1.70 16.23
C GLN A 59 16.65 2.78 15.15
N PHE A 60 15.72 2.55 14.23
CA PHE A 60 15.29 3.48 13.18
C PHE A 60 13.77 3.69 13.24
N PRO A 61 13.24 4.27 14.33
CA PRO A 61 11.80 4.46 14.50
C PRO A 61 11.18 5.33 13.38
N GLN A 62 11.95 6.22 12.76
CA GLN A 62 11.53 6.99 11.59
C GLN A 62 11.30 6.14 10.32
N LEU A 63 11.96 4.98 10.23
CA LEU A 63 11.77 4.01 9.14
C LEU A 63 10.71 2.97 9.48
N ALA A 64 10.38 2.83 10.76
CA ALA A 64 9.23 2.09 11.27
C ALA A 64 7.91 2.86 11.09
N MET A 65 7.89 3.98 10.38
CA MET A 65 6.67 4.73 10.08
C MET A 65 5.78 3.92 9.14
N ASP A 66 4.97 3.09 9.79
CA ASP A 66 3.87 2.30 9.30
C ASP A 66 3.12 3.01 8.17
N VAL A 67 2.91 2.27 7.09
CA VAL A 67 1.91 2.64 6.06
C VAL A 67 0.53 2.81 6.70
N GLU A 68 0.29 2.22 7.87
CA GLU A 68 -0.95 2.35 8.64
C GLU A 68 -0.99 3.62 9.54
N GLU A 69 0.12 3.99 10.20
CA GLU A 69 0.15 5.16 11.09
C GLU A 69 0.29 6.49 10.33
N ARG A 70 0.88 6.49 9.12
CA ARG A 70 1.00 7.70 8.26
C ARG A 70 -0.33 8.32 7.85
N HIS A 71 -1.42 7.56 7.97
CA HIS A 71 -2.76 7.99 7.61
C HIS A 71 -3.71 8.17 8.79
N GLY A 72 -3.31 7.80 10.01
CA GLY A 72 -4.05 8.12 11.24
C GLY A 72 -5.40 7.43 11.39
N LEU A 73 -5.58 6.23 10.80
CA LEU A 73 -6.70 5.34 11.05
C LEU A 73 -6.18 3.93 11.31
N ASP A 74 -6.56 3.32 12.44
CA ASP A 74 -6.30 1.91 12.71
C ASP A 74 -7.35 0.99 12.05
N GLU A 75 -7.07 -0.32 12.03
CA GLU A 75 -7.98 -1.35 11.50
C GLU A 75 -9.37 -1.24 12.11
N ARG A 76 -9.46 -1.04 13.43
CA ARG A 76 -10.74 -0.96 14.13
C ARG A 76 -11.54 0.26 13.69
N GLN A 77 -10.90 1.40 13.45
CA GLN A 77 -11.53 2.61 12.95
C GLN A 77 -12.01 2.43 11.52
N MET A 78 -11.24 1.76 10.66
CA MET A 78 -11.65 1.46 9.29
C MET A 78 -12.87 0.51 9.26
N LEU A 79 -12.82 -0.60 10.01
CA LEU A 79 -13.90 -1.59 10.08
C LEU A 79 -15.20 -1.05 10.68
N ARG A 80 -15.11 -0.02 11.53
CA ARG A 80 -16.28 0.64 12.14
C ARG A 80 -16.76 1.86 11.38
N SER A 81 -16.09 2.24 10.30
CA SER A 81 -16.49 3.36 9.46
C SER A 81 -17.61 2.96 8.50
N ASP A 82 -18.37 3.93 8.01
CA ASP A 82 -19.37 3.71 6.95
C ASP A 82 -18.76 3.32 5.60
N ALA A 83 -17.43 3.18 5.50
CA ALA A 83 -16.78 2.72 4.28
C ALA A 83 -16.89 1.22 4.10
N PHE A 84 -17.29 0.50 5.16
CA PHE A 84 -17.42 -0.95 5.14
C PHE A 84 -18.70 -1.41 5.83
N ASP A 85 -19.48 -2.18 5.10
CA ASP A 85 -20.62 -2.92 5.60
C ASP A 85 -20.40 -4.39 5.21
N PRO A 86 -20.26 -5.31 6.19
CA PRO A 86 -19.88 -6.69 5.91
C PRO A 86 -20.96 -7.44 5.13
N GLU A 87 -22.24 -7.14 5.36
CA GLU A 87 -23.35 -7.77 4.64
C GLU A 87 -23.36 -7.34 3.17
N PHE A 88 -23.23 -6.04 2.92
CA PHE A 88 -23.14 -5.49 1.57
C PHE A 88 -21.89 -5.97 0.83
N PHE A 89 -20.74 -5.98 1.50
CA PHE A 89 -19.49 -6.45 0.89
C PHE A 89 -19.60 -7.92 0.48
N VAL A 90 -20.21 -8.76 1.32
CA VAL A 90 -20.50 -10.17 1.02
C VAL A 90 -21.44 -10.30 -0.19
N GLU A 91 -22.53 -9.54 -0.21
CA GLU A 91 -23.51 -9.56 -1.30
C GLU A 91 -22.89 -9.15 -2.65
N ARG A 92 -22.01 -8.15 -2.63
CA ARG A 92 -21.38 -7.60 -3.84
C ARG A 92 -20.13 -8.36 -4.29
N ASN A 93 -19.53 -9.19 -3.43
CA ASN A 93 -18.31 -9.94 -3.73
C ASN A 93 -18.46 -11.45 -3.45
N PRO A 94 -19.53 -12.12 -3.91
CA PRO A 94 -19.91 -13.46 -3.45
C PRO A 94 -18.87 -14.54 -3.78
N ALA A 95 -18.15 -14.40 -4.90
CA ALA A 95 -17.13 -15.35 -5.34
C ALA A 95 -15.93 -15.47 -4.38
N VAL A 96 -15.64 -14.39 -3.65
CA VAL A 96 -14.47 -14.27 -2.78
C VAL A 96 -14.82 -14.60 -1.33
N VAL A 97 -16.04 -14.27 -0.93
CA VAL A 97 -16.49 -14.34 0.46
C VAL A 97 -17.30 -15.59 0.80
N VAL A 98 -17.67 -16.45 -0.17
CA VAL A 98 -18.55 -17.61 0.04
C VAL A 98 -18.07 -18.53 1.18
N GLU A 99 -16.74 -18.68 1.32
CA GLU A 99 -16.10 -19.50 2.36
C GLU A 99 -16.03 -18.78 3.72
N MET A 100 -16.21 -17.45 3.74
CA MET A 100 -15.95 -16.56 4.87
C MET A 100 -17.22 -15.94 5.46
N VAL A 101 -18.40 -16.15 4.83
CA VAL A 101 -19.69 -15.50 5.17
C VAL A 101 -20.08 -15.63 6.64
N ARG A 102 -19.66 -16.71 7.32
CA ARG A 102 -20.03 -16.98 8.72
C ARG A 102 -19.19 -16.21 9.74
N ASP A 103 -18.07 -15.61 9.33
CA ASP A 103 -17.14 -14.89 10.21
C ASP A 103 -16.97 -13.45 9.73
N ARG A 104 -17.71 -12.53 10.37
CA ARG A 104 -17.67 -11.10 10.04
C ARG A 104 -16.30 -10.47 10.26
N GLU A 105 -15.55 -10.93 11.25
CA GLU A 105 -14.21 -10.40 11.54
C GLU A 105 -13.23 -10.81 10.44
N LEU A 106 -13.36 -12.05 9.95
CA LEU A 106 -12.58 -12.54 8.82
C LEU A 106 -12.92 -11.80 7.51
N VAL A 107 -14.20 -11.49 7.25
CA VAL A 107 -14.61 -10.66 6.10
C VAL A 107 -14.03 -9.24 6.21
N GLY A 108 -14.05 -8.65 7.40
CA GLY A 108 -13.45 -7.33 7.65
C GLY A 108 -11.95 -7.30 7.38
N ARG A 109 -11.21 -8.25 7.94
CA ARG A 109 -9.77 -8.38 7.69
C ARG A 109 -9.45 -8.63 6.22
N TYR A 110 -10.29 -9.40 5.53
CA TYR A 110 -10.16 -9.60 4.09
C TYR A 110 -10.27 -8.28 3.34
N TRP A 111 -11.33 -7.49 3.60
CA TRP A 111 -11.51 -6.18 2.97
C TRP A 111 -10.31 -5.25 3.19
N LEU A 112 -9.79 -5.15 4.42
CA LEU A 112 -8.66 -4.28 4.75
C LEU A 112 -7.35 -4.68 4.03
N THR A 113 -7.12 -5.98 3.90
CA THR A 113 -5.91 -6.50 3.24
C THR A 113 -5.99 -6.43 1.73
N HIS A 114 -7.19 -6.24 1.14
CA HIS A 114 -7.44 -6.20 -0.30
C HIS A 114 -8.03 -4.87 -0.79
N LEU A 115 -7.76 -3.76 -0.10
CA LEU A 115 -8.27 -2.42 -0.47
C LEU A 115 -7.82 -1.98 -1.87
N GLU A 116 -6.67 -2.46 -2.34
CA GLU A 116 -6.13 -2.24 -3.68
C GLU A 116 -6.98 -2.86 -4.80
N GLU A 117 -7.86 -3.81 -4.48
CA GLU A 117 -8.79 -4.39 -5.45
C GLU A 117 -10.01 -3.51 -5.72
N CYS A 118 -10.13 -2.38 -5.02
CA CYS A 118 -11.12 -1.34 -5.29
C CYS A 118 -12.58 -1.82 -5.29
N ARG A 119 -12.88 -2.82 -4.45
CA ARG A 119 -14.20 -3.44 -4.39
C ARG A 119 -15.22 -2.52 -3.73
N PRO A 120 -16.48 -2.49 -4.22
CA PRO A 120 -17.58 -1.85 -3.49
C PRO A 120 -17.73 -2.47 -2.11
N SER A 121 -17.76 -1.64 -1.07
CA SER A 121 -17.63 -2.09 0.32
C SER A 121 -18.74 -1.64 1.25
N ALA A 122 -19.53 -0.64 0.88
CA ALA A 122 -20.73 -0.27 1.63
C ALA A 122 -21.79 0.39 0.73
N PRO A 123 -23.06 0.44 1.17
CA PRO A 123 -24.08 1.24 0.49
C PRO A 123 -23.72 2.73 0.40
N ALA A 124 -22.97 3.22 1.40
CA ALA A 124 -22.50 4.61 1.45
C ALA A 124 -21.17 4.83 0.73
N PHE A 125 -20.45 3.75 0.35
CA PHE A 125 -19.10 3.87 -0.17
C PHE A 125 -18.71 2.79 -1.20
N ASP A 126 -18.31 3.28 -2.37
CA ASP A 126 -17.57 2.56 -3.39
C ASP A 126 -16.42 3.46 -3.86
N VAL A 127 -15.19 3.00 -3.64
CA VAL A 127 -13.97 3.78 -3.88
C VAL A 127 -13.81 4.20 -5.34
N MET A 128 -14.23 3.35 -6.30
CA MET A 128 -14.13 3.68 -7.71
C MET A 128 -15.11 4.79 -8.09
N SER A 129 -16.36 4.67 -7.62
CA SER A 129 -17.36 5.72 -7.79
C SER A 129 -16.92 7.02 -7.08
N TYR A 130 -16.31 6.91 -5.90
CA TYR A 130 -15.80 8.06 -5.15
C TYR A 130 -14.68 8.79 -5.90
N LEU A 131 -13.66 8.06 -6.37
CA LEU A 131 -12.56 8.59 -7.17
C LEU A 131 -13.05 9.28 -8.45
N LYS A 132 -14.00 8.66 -9.17
CA LYS A 132 -14.63 9.23 -10.37
C LYS A 132 -15.32 10.58 -10.12
N ARG A 133 -15.98 10.73 -8.96
CA ARG A 133 -16.70 11.97 -8.58
C ARG A 133 -15.82 13.02 -7.92
N ASN A 134 -14.59 12.68 -7.53
CA ASN A 134 -13.70 13.57 -6.79
C ASN A 134 -12.35 13.69 -7.50
N PRO A 135 -12.26 14.49 -8.59
CA PRO A 135 -11.07 14.59 -9.43
C PRO A 135 -9.82 15.08 -8.70
N ASP A 136 -9.97 15.85 -7.62
CA ASP A 136 -8.87 16.30 -6.76
C ASP A 136 -8.27 15.13 -5.96
N VAL A 137 -9.11 14.24 -5.44
CA VAL A 137 -8.69 13.01 -4.75
C VAL A 137 -8.05 12.04 -5.76
N GLN A 138 -8.64 11.91 -6.94
CA GLN A 138 -8.07 11.15 -8.06
C GLN A 138 -6.71 11.72 -8.52
N ALA A 139 -6.54 13.04 -8.54
CA ALA A 139 -5.26 13.65 -8.89
C ALA A 139 -4.20 13.43 -7.80
N ALA A 140 -4.61 13.44 -6.51
CA ALA A 140 -3.71 13.24 -5.38
C ALA A 140 -3.24 11.79 -5.22
N TYR A 141 -4.14 10.82 -5.41
CA TYR A 141 -3.87 9.40 -5.13
C TYR A 141 -3.90 8.50 -6.36
N GLY A 142 -4.29 9.03 -7.52
CA GLY A 142 -4.48 8.21 -8.71
C GLY A 142 -5.54 7.15 -8.47
N GLY A 143 -5.20 5.89 -8.80
CA GLY A 143 -6.03 4.72 -8.55
C GLY A 143 -5.74 4.03 -7.21
N ASP A 144 -5.05 4.67 -6.26
CA ASP A 144 -4.79 4.07 -4.95
C ASP A 144 -6.07 4.06 -4.10
N CYS A 145 -6.76 2.94 -4.17
CA CYS A 145 -8.03 2.72 -3.49
C CYS A 145 -7.89 2.68 -1.96
N ARG A 146 -6.71 2.32 -1.42
CA ARG A 146 -6.46 2.39 0.02
C ARG A 146 -6.43 3.84 0.49
N LEU A 147 -5.64 4.68 -0.17
CA LEU A 147 -5.54 6.10 0.17
C LEU A 147 -6.86 6.86 -0.04
N ALA A 148 -7.58 6.55 -1.12
CA ALA A 148 -8.88 7.14 -1.40
C ALA A 148 -9.95 6.76 -0.35
N THR A 149 -9.95 5.49 0.10
CA THR A 149 -10.84 5.03 1.18
C THR A 149 -10.54 5.75 2.49
N ILE A 150 -9.27 5.81 2.87
CA ILE A 150 -8.81 6.55 4.05
C ILE A 150 -9.25 8.02 3.96
N HIS A 151 -9.07 8.66 2.81
CA HIS A 151 -9.46 10.05 2.62
C HIS A 151 -10.95 10.26 2.84
N TRP A 152 -11.79 9.38 2.30
CA TRP A 152 -13.23 9.47 2.49
C TRP A 152 -13.62 9.32 3.96
N VAL A 153 -13.05 8.32 4.66
CA VAL A 153 -13.31 8.08 6.09
C VAL A 153 -12.91 9.28 6.94
N LYS A 154 -11.75 9.89 6.67
CA LYS A 154 -11.25 11.02 7.46
C LYS A 154 -11.92 12.34 7.12
N TRP A 155 -12.14 12.63 5.85
CA TRP A 155 -12.56 13.95 5.39
C TRP A 155 -13.77 13.89 4.49
N GLY A 156 -13.76 13.02 3.48
CA GLY A 156 -14.76 13.06 2.41
C GLY A 156 -16.20 13.00 2.91
N LYS A 157 -16.52 12.13 3.88
CA LYS A 157 -17.86 12.06 4.47
C LYS A 157 -18.26 13.36 5.18
N ARG A 158 -17.35 13.98 5.95
CA ARG A 158 -17.61 15.23 6.67
C ARG A 158 -17.70 16.44 5.74
N GLU A 159 -16.98 16.40 4.62
CA GLU A 159 -17.05 17.39 3.55
C GLU A 159 -18.34 17.25 2.71
N GLY A 160 -19.16 16.23 2.95
CA GLY A 160 -20.38 15.98 2.19
C GLY A 160 -20.13 15.39 0.80
N ARG A 161 -18.95 14.81 0.55
CA ARG A 161 -18.64 14.18 -0.73
C ARG A 161 -19.39 12.86 -0.87
N ASP A 162 -20.01 12.70 -2.02
CA ASP A 162 -20.77 11.50 -2.34
C ASP A 162 -19.84 10.32 -2.63
N GLY A 163 -19.90 9.32 -1.77
CA GLY A 163 -19.17 8.06 -1.86
C GLY A 163 -20.01 6.90 -2.38
N SER A 164 -21.34 7.05 -2.54
CA SER A 164 -22.22 5.91 -2.79
C SER A 164 -21.92 5.22 -4.12
N PRO A 165 -22.12 3.89 -4.26
CA PRO A 165 -22.00 3.23 -5.55
C PRO A 165 -22.91 3.86 -6.61
N GLU A 166 -22.47 3.90 -7.87
CA GLU A 166 -23.36 4.30 -8.97
C GLU A 166 -24.58 3.36 -9.05
N PRO A 167 -25.79 3.90 -9.33
CA PRO A 167 -26.96 3.06 -9.59
C PRO A 167 -26.66 2.11 -10.76
N ARG A 168 -27.05 0.84 -10.63
CA ARG A 168 -26.99 -0.07 -11.78
C ARG A 168 -28.00 0.42 -12.82
N GLY A 169 -27.50 0.83 -13.99
CA GLY A 169 -28.32 1.15 -15.16
C GLY A 169 -28.98 -0.09 -15.75
#